data_AF-A0A1J3FV84-F1
#
_entry.id   AF-A0A1J3FV84-F1
#
_cell.length_a   1.000
_cell.length_b   1.000
_cell.length_c   1.000
_cell.angle_alpha   90.00
_cell.angle_beta   90.00
_cell.angle_gamma   90.00
#
_symmetry.space_group_name_H-M   'P 1'
#
loop_
_entity.id
_entity.type
_entity.pdbx_description
1 polymer ?
#
loop_
_entity_poly.entity_id
_entity_poly.type
_entity_poly.pdbx_seq_one_letter_code
_entity_poly.pdbx_strand_id
1 'polypeptide(L)'
;KLWGGTKNLEMLKTFKLCHSQQLTEIEDLCRALNIELIDLQGCTKLQRFPATSQLQHLRVVNLSGCTEITSFPEVSPNIEELHLQGTGIRELPISIVNHLFRHDKLNRELSNLLTEFS
;
A
#
# COMPACT_ATOMS: atom_id res chain seq x y z
N LYS A 1 1.92 -12.05 -14.87
CA LYS A 1 3.05 -11.08 -14.94
C LYS A 1 2.55 -9.74 -15.45
N LEU A 2 2.61 -8.69 -14.62
CA LEU A 2 2.16 -7.32 -14.95
C LEU A 2 3.08 -6.62 -15.97
N TRP A 3 4.36 -7.00 -16.00
CA TRP A 3 5.37 -6.39 -16.87
C TRP A 3 5.83 -7.41 -17.92
N GLY A 4 5.30 -7.28 -19.15
CA GLY A 4 5.79 -8.01 -20.32
C GLY A 4 6.85 -7.19 -21.06
N GLY A 5 8.03 -7.77 -21.27
CA GLY A 5 9.17 -7.10 -21.89
C GLY A 5 9.88 -6.13 -20.94
N THR A 6 11.16 -5.83 -21.21
CA THR A 6 11.99 -4.88 -20.46
C THR A 6 11.44 -3.45 -20.56
N LYS A 7 10.33 -3.17 -19.86
CA LYS A 7 9.91 -1.79 -19.60
C LYS A 7 10.91 -1.20 -18.64
N ASN A 8 11.50 -0.06 -19.01
CA ASN A 8 12.26 0.76 -18.09
C ASN A 8 11.27 1.32 -17.04
N LEU A 9 11.29 0.75 -15.84
CA LEU A 9 10.43 1.16 -14.72
C LEU A 9 11.08 2.25 -13.86
N GLU A 10 12.29 2.69 -14.21
CA GLU A 10 13.01 3.76 -13.51
C GLU A 10 12.27 5.10 -13.65
N MET A 11 11.38 5.28 -14.63
CA MET A 11 10.59 6.51 -14.75
C MET A 11 9.22 6.44 -14.07
N LEU A 12 8.83 5.25 -13.57
CA LEU A 12 7.49 5.05 -13.05
C LEU A 12 7.39 5.60 -11.62
N LYS A 13 6.74 6.76 -11.49
CA LYS A 13 6.43 7.39 -10.20
C LYS A 13 5.11 6.96 -9.60
N THR A 14 4.18 6.48 -10.43
CA THR A 14 2.80 6.26 -10.02
C THR A 14 2.31 4.93 -10.57
N PHE A 15 1.79 4.08 -9.68
CA PHE A 15 1.21 2.80 -10.01
C PHE A 15 -0.27 2.79 -9.59
N LYS A 16 -1.19 2.81 -10.56
CA LYS A 16 -2.64 2.86 -10.29
C LYS A 16 -3.36 1.71 -10.98
N LEU A 17 -4.12 0.95 -10.21
CA LEU A 17 -4.99 -0.14 -10.70
C LEU A 17 -6.35 -0.15 -9.97
N CYS A 18 -6.82 1.02 -9.53
CA CYS A 18 -8.05 1.20 -8.77
C CYS A 18 -9.23 0.41 -9.38
N HIS A 19 -10.03 -0.20 -8.52
CA HIS A 19 -11.22 -0.98 -8.84
C HIS A 19 -10.98 -2.23 -9.70
N SER A 20 -9.74 -2.71 -9.80
CA SER A 20 -9.46 -3.97 -10.49
C SER A 20 -10.08 -5.15 -9.72
N GLN A 21 -11.06 -5.80 -10.35
CA GLN A 21 -11.77 -6.97 -9.79
C GLN A 21 -11.08 -8.32 -10.08
N GLN A 22 -9.88 -8.26 -10.68
CA GLN A 22 -9.06 -9.41 -11.03
C GLN A 22 -7.71 -9.39 -10.30
N LEU A 23 -7.35 -8.27 -9.68
CA LEU A 23 -6.08 -8.15 -8.97
C LEU A 23 -6.18 -8.89 -7.64
N THR A 24 -5.55 -10.05 -7.56
CA THR A 24 -5.47 -10.85 -6.33
C THR A 24 -4.17 -10.60 -5.56
N GLU A 25 -3.13 -10.22 -6.28
CA GLU A 25 -1.79 -9.98 -5.75
C GLU A 25 -0.98 -9.08 -6.66
N ILE A 26 0.06 -8.47 -6.11
CA ILE A 26 1.05 -7.74 -6.90
C ILE A 26 2.40 -8.40 -6.73
N GLU A 27 2.97 -8.81 -7.86
CA GLU A 27 4.34 -9.29 -7.98
C GLU A 27 5.24 -8.20 -8.60
N ASP A 28 6.55 -8.27 -8.37
CA ASP A 28 7.57 -7.53 -9.11
C ASP A 28 7.57 -5.99 -9.02
N LEU A 29 7.04 -5.38 -7.93
CA LEU A 29 7.23 -3.93 -7.71
C LEU A 29 8.68 -3.53 -7.38
N CYS A 30 9.53 -4.49 -7.00
CA CYS A 30 10.94 -4.27 -6.68
C CYS A 30 11.76 -3.64 -7.82
N ARG A 31 11.29 -3.73 -9.07
CA ARG A 31 11.96 -3.16 -10.25
C ARG A 31 11.58 -1.71 -10.52
N ALA A 32 10.54 -1.19 -9.87
CA ALA A 32 10.05 0.16 -10.03
C ALA A 32 10.46 1.03 -8.83
N LEU A 33 11.78 1.17 -8.65
CA LEU A 33 12.38 1.79 -7.46
C LEU A 33 12.01 3.27 -7.26
N ASN A 34 11.58 3.95 -8.33
CA ASN A 34 11.22 5.37 -8.32
C ASN A 34 9.72 5.61 -8.11
N ILE A 35 8.94 4.59 -7.74
CA ILE A 35 7.53 4.76 -7.39
C ILE A 35 7.41 5.63 -6.15
N GLU A 36 6.56 6.64 -6.25
CA GLU A 36 6.19 7.58 -5.20
C GLU A 36 4.76 7.30 -4.69
N LEU A 37 3.87 6.78 -5.54
CA LEU A 37 2.46 6.55 -5.23
C LEU A 37 1.95 5.21 -5.75
N ILE A 38 1.31 4.43 -4.88
CA ILE A 38 0.57 3.20 -5.22
C ILE A 38 -0.92 3.39 -4.88
N ASP A 39 -1.80 3.26 -5.87
CA ASP A 39 -3.25 3.39 -5.70
C ASP A 39 -3.97 2.15 -6.22
N LEU A 40 -4.53 1.39 -5.29
CA LEU A 40 -5.26 0.14 -5.53
C LEU A 40 -6.66 0.20 -4.94
N GLN A 41 -7.17 1.40 -4.66
CA GLN A 41 -8.49 1.60 -4.08
C GLN A 41 -9.55 0.70 -4.73
N GLY A 42 -10.33 -0.02 -3.93
CA GLY A 42 -11.45 -0.84 -4.38
C GLY A 42 -11.06 -2.11 -5.13
N CYS A 43 -9.80 -2.57 -5.06
CA CYS A 43 -9.41 -3.90 -5.50
C CYS A 43 -9.87 -4.94 -4.49
N THR A 44 -11.17 -5.26 -4.51
CA THR A 44 -11.85 -6.08 -3.50
C THR A 44 -11.28 -7.48 -3.33
N LYS A 45 -10.73 -8.07 -4.40
CA LYS A 45 -10.09 -9.40 -4.40
C LYS A 45 -8.60 -9.39 -4.06
N LEU A 46 -8.02 -8.23 -3.77
CA LEU A 46 -6.60 -8.13 -3.42
C LEU A 46 -6.39 -8.81 -2.07
N GLN A 47 -5.63 -9.91 -2.08
CA GLN A 47 -5.35 -10.69 -0.87
C GLN A 47 -3.95 -10.42 -0.34
N ARG A 48 -3.00 -10.04 -1.22
CA ARG A 48 -1.60 -9.83 -0.86
C ARG A 48 -1.05 -8.52 -1.43
N PHE A 49 -0.45 -7.73 -0.56
CA PHE A 49 0.38 -6.58 -0.94
C PHE A 49 1.87 -6.94 -0.78
N PRO A 50 2.74 -6.58 -1.73
CA PRO A 50 4.15 -6.92 -1.67
C PRO A 50 4.90 -6.05 -0.66
N ALA A 51 6.01 -6.57 -0.14
CA ALA A 51 6.92 -5.77 0.67
C ALA A 51 7.48 -4.59 -0.15
N THR A 52 7.42 -3.39 0.43
CA THR A 52 7.85 -2.14 -0.24
C THR A 52 9.02 -1.47 0.46
N SER A 53 9.68 -2.15 1.40
CA SER A 53 10.83 -1.63 2.17
C SER A 53 11.97 -1.09 1.31
N GLN A 54 12.16 -1.63 0.10
CA GLN A 54 13.16 -1.18 -0.87
C GLN A 54 12.74 0.05 -1.71
N LEU A 55 11.46 0.41 -1.72
CA LEU A 55 10.94 1.54 -2.51
C LEU A 55 11.17 2.86 -1.75
N GLN A 56 12.41 3.35 -1.77
CA GLN A 56 12.83 4.52 -0.99
C GLN A 56 12.07 5.81 -1.34
N HIS A 57 11.51 5.90 -2.55
CA HIS A 57 10.73 7.04 -3.01
C HIS A 57 9.24 6.94 -2.70
N LEU A 58 8.74 5.79 -2.25
CA LEU A 58 7.32 5.59 -1.95
C LEU A 58 6.89 6.51 -0.80
N ARG A 59 5.83 7.30 -1.05
CA ARG A 59 5.23 8.24 -0.09
C ARG A 59 3.79 7.89 0.23
N VAL A 60 3.02 7.43 -0.77
CA VAL A 60 1.58 7.24 -0.62
C VAL A 60 1.17 5.83 -1.03
N VAL A 61 0.40 5.16 -0.18
CA VAL A 61 -0.25 3.88 -0.48
C VAL A 61 -1.73 3.97 -0.17
N ASN A 62 -2.58 3.73 -1.19
CA ASN A 62 -4.02 3.67 -1.03
C ASN A 62 -4.55 2.25 -1.31
N LEU A 63 -5.05 1.60 -0.27
CA LEU A 63 -5.72 0.30 -0.30
C LEU A 63 -7.20 0.39 0.11
N SER A 64 -7.76 1.60 0.19
CA SER A 64 -9.14 1.78 0.67
C SER A 64 -10.12 0.90 -0.10
N GLY A 65 -10.99 0.16 0.60
CA GLY A 65 -11.98 -0.73 0.00
C GLY A 65 -11.41 -2.02 -0.60
N CYS A 66 -10.14 -2.35 -0.36
CA CYS A 66 -9.59 -3.68 -0.63
C CYS A 66 -10.07 -4.66 0.44
N THR A 67 -11.26 -5.22 0.27
CA THR A 67 -11.95 -5.98 1.34
C THR A 67 -11.30 -7.31 1.72
N GLU A 68 -10.56 -7.97 0.81
CA GLU A 68 -9.93 -9.27 1.08
C GLU A 68 -8.50 -9.19 1.64
N ILE A 69 -7.89 -8.00 1.73
CA ILE A 69 -6.57 -7.87 2.34
C ILE A 69 -6.70 -7.81 3.86
N THR A 70 -6.00 -8.70 4.56
CA THR A 70 -6.11 -8.87 6.02
C THR A 70 -4.82 -8.61 6.78
N SER A 71 -3.70 -8.49 6.06
CA SER A 71 -2.40 -8.16 6.63
C SER A 71 -1.67 -7.16 5.76
N PHE A 72 -0.83 -6.35 6.39
CA PHE A 72 -0.01 -5.37 5.70
C PHE A 72 1.48 -5.70 5.90
N PRO A 73 2.28 -5.81 4.82
CA PRO A 73 3.67 -6.22 4.91
C PRO A 73 4.55 -5.10 5.49
N GLU A 74 5.85 -5.36 5.64
CA GLU A 74 6.82 -4.29 5.83
C GLU A 74 6.82 -3.33 4.63
N VAL A 75 6.80 -2.03 4.93
CA VAL A 75 6.75 -0.97 3.94
C VAL A 75 7.93 -0.04 4.02
N SER A 76 8.06 0.79 2.98
CA SER A 76 9.08 1.83 2.91
C SER A 76 9.07 2.71 4.17
N PRO A 77 10.25 2.98 4.76
CA PRO A 77 10.37 3.84 5.94
C PRO A 77 10.16 5.31 5.62
N ASN A 78 9.72 5.68 4.41
CA ASN A 78 9.47 7.05 4.00
C ASN A 78 7.99 7.28 3.65
N ILE A 79 7.09 6.34 3.99
CA ILE A 79 5.65 6.51 3.74
C ILE A 79 5.11 7.68 4.55
N GLU A 80 4.49 8.60 3.83
CA GLU A 80 3.84 9.78 4.37
C GLU A 80 2.34 9.58 4.56
N GLU A 81 1.67 8.80 3.71
CA GLU A 81 0.21 8.60 3.77
C GLU A 81 -0.16 7.14 3.47
N LEU A 82 -1.04 6.58 4.30
CA LEU A 82 -1.57 5.24 4.17
C LEU A 82 -3.11 5.30 4.24
N HIS A 83 -3.79 4.61 3.35
CA HIS A 83 -5.25 4.60 3.34
C HIS A 83 -5.74 3.16 3.34
N LEU A 84 -6.30 2.74 4.47
CA LEU A 84 -6.71 1.36 4.74
C LEU A 84 -8.21 1.23 5.07
N GLN A 85 -8.99 2.28 4.85
CA GLN A 85 -10.42 2.30 5.17
C GLN A 85 -11.14 1.18 4.41
N GLY A 86 -11.93 0.36 5.10
CA GLY A 86 -12.65 -0.74 4.46
C GLY A 86 -11.73 -1.88 3.94
N THR A 87 -10.58 -2.07 4.57
CA THR A 87 -9.75 -3.27 4.43
C THR A 87 -9.92 -4.17 5.65
N GLY A 88 -9.67 -5.48 5.52
CA GLY A 88 -9.69 -6.38 6.68
C GLY A 88 -8.42 -6.35 7.54
N ILE A 89 -7.55 -5.33 7.38
CA ILE A 89 -6.30 -5.19 8.13
C ILE A 89 -6.60 -4.73 9.54
N ARG A 90 -6.15 -5.50 10.53
CA ARG A 90 -6.41 -5.21 11.96
C ARG A 90 -5.19 -4.73 12.74
N GLU A 91 -4.00 -4.96 12.22
CA GLU A 91 -2.74 -4.60 12.85
C GLU A 91 -1.74 -4.10 11.81
N LEU A 92 -0.85 -3.21 12.26
CA LEU A 92 0.27 -2.70 11.47
C LEU A 92 1.59 -3.09 12.14
N PRO A 93 2.63 -3.42 11.35
CA PRO A 93 3.99 -3.55 11.87
C PRO A 93 4.43 -2.34 12.70
N ILE A 94 5.12 -2.59 13.82
CA ILE A 94 5.62 -1.54 14.74
C ILE A 94 6.47 -0.48 14.02
N SER A 95 7.23 -0.88 12.99
CA SER A 95 8.03 0.04 12.18
C SER A 95 7.20 1.15 11.55
N ILE A 96 6.00 0.82 11.06
CA ILE A 96 5.05 1.77 10.45
C ILE A 96 4.49 2.69 11.53
N VAL A 97 4.07 2.12 12.65
CA VAL A 97 3.51 2.88 13.78
C VAL A 97 4.52 3.93 14.26
N ASN A 98 5.78 3.53 14.46
CA ASN A 98 6.86 4.43 14.87
C ASN A 98 7.13 5.54 13.84
N HIS A 99 7.06 5.21 12.54
CA HIS A 99 7.24 6.19 11.48
C HIS A 99 6.11 7.24 11.49
N LEU A 100 4.85 6.79 11.50
CA LEU A 100 3.69 7.67 11.42
C LEU A 100 3.47 8.48 12.71
N PHE A 101 3.95 7.97 13.86
CA PHE A 101 4.01 8.73 15.10
C PHE A 101 5.00 9.91 15.03
N ARG A 102 6.18 9.72 14.42
CA ARG A 102 7.17 10.81 14.25
C ARG A 102 6.69 11.97 13.39
N HIS A 103 5.67 11.72 12.56
CA HIS A 103 5.11 12.73 11.66
C HIS A 103 3.76 13.29 12.11
N ASP A 104 3.32 13.02 13.35
CA ASP A 104 2.00 13.43 13.89
C ASP A 104 0.80 12.89 13.08
N LYS A 105 0.99 11.81 12.30
CA LYS A 105 -0.03 11.24 11.41
C LYS A 105 -0.79 10.04 12.00
N LEU A 106 -0.35 9.53 13.16
CA LEU A 106 -0.90 8.31 13.78
C LEU A 106 -2.42 8.36 13.99
N ASN A 107 -2.98 9.54 14.33
CA ASN A 107 -4.42 9.68 14.56
C ASN A 107 -5.28 9.41 13.32
N ARG A 108 -4.80 9.69 12.10
CA ARG A 108 -5.57 9.43 10.87
C ARG A 108 -5.58 7.94 10.54
N GLU A 109 -4.46 7.24 10.74
CA GLU A 109 -4.39 5.81 10.45
C GLU A 109 -5.12 4.95 11.47
N LEU A 110 -5.01 5.28 12.75
CA LEU A 110 -5.83 4.62 13.77
C LEU A 110 -7.31 4.87 13.51
N SER A 111 -7.72 6.07 13.05
CA SER A 111 -9.11 6.30 12.64
C SER A 111 -9.55 5.38 11.49
N ASN A 112 -8.64 5.05 10.56
CA ASN A 112 -8.92 4.14 9.44
C ASN A 112 -9.10 2.68 9.89
N LEU A 113 -8.36 2.25 10.91
CA LEU A 113 -8.47 0.91 11.51
C LEU A 113 -9.65 0.80 12.51
N LEU A 114 -10.04 1.92 13.15
CA LEU A 114 -11.08 1.96 14.19
C LEU A 114 -12.50 2.17 13.62
N THR A 115 -12.66 2.61 12.38
CA THR A 115 -13.98 2.69 11.71
C THR A 115 -14.66 1.33 11.49
N GLU A 116 -14.02 0.21 11.83
CA GLU A 116 -14.65 -1.13 11.80
C GLU A 116 -15.46 -1.49 13.06
N PHE A 117 -15.48 -0.64 14.09
CA PHE A 117 -16.19 -0.90 15.35
C PHE A 117 -17.37 0.05 15.64
N SER A 118 -17.83 0.82 14.65
CA SER A 118 -18.98 1.74 14.77
C SER A 118 -20.04 1.48 13.73
#